data_AF-A0A9X1MJJ3-F1
#
_entry.id   AF-A0A9X1MJJ3-F1
#
_cell.length_a   1.000
_cell.length_b   1.000
_cell.length_c   1.000
_cell.angle_alpha   90.00
_cell.angle_beta   90.00
_cell.angle_gamma   90.00
#
_symmetry.space_group_name_H-M   'P 1'
#
loop_
_entity.id
_entity.type
_entity.pdbx_description
1 polymer ?
#
loop_
_entity_poly.entity_id
_entity_poly.type
_entity_poly.pdbx_seq_one_letter_code
_entity_poly.pdbx_strand_id
1 'polypeptide(L)'
;MPRRNEENPISADERKLAEKLGFVSGQWYWIRRDDGSLSPHVFHRLEMGADGKYVGHFFVGSFLRRFPLSAAVGQATMPRKR
;
A
#
# COMPACT_ATOMS: atom_id res chain seq x y z
N MET A 1 -8.70 2.20 -29.29
CA MET A 1 -8.75 1.73 -27.88
C MET A 1 -7.71 2.52 -27.08
N PRO A 2 -8.06 3.55 -26.30
CA PRO A 2 -7.05 4.27 -25.55
C PRO A 2 -6.58 3.43 -24.36
N ARG A 3 -5.29 3.11 -24.33
CA ARG A 3 -4.58 2.60 -23.14
C ARG A 3 -4.42 3.76 -22.17
N ARG A 4 -5.23 3.78 -21.12
CA ARG A 4 -5.20 4.80 -20.06
C ARG A 4 -4.07 4.48 -19.07
N ASN A 5 -2.83 4.72 -19.49
CA ASN A 5 -1.70 4.87 -18.58
C ASN A 5 -1.70 6.32 -18.07
N GLU A 6 -2.66 6.66 -17.22
CA GLU A 6 -2.52 7.83 -16.35
C GLU A 6 -1.86 7.29 -15.08
N GLU A 7 -0.54 7.53 -14.96
CA GLU A 7 0.12 7.64 -13.66
C GLU A 7 -0.56 8.79 -12.92
N ASN A 8 -1.75 8.51 -12.37
CA ASN A 8 -2.52 9.50 -11.65
C ASN A 8 -1.73 9.83 -10.38
N PRO A 9 -1.22 11.07 -10.23
CA PRO A 9 -0.60 11.48 -8.99
C PRO A 9 -1.61 11.24 -7.87
N ILE A 10 -1.14 10.65 -6.77
CA ILE A 10 -1.99 10.29 -5.62
C ILE A 10 -2.84 11.52 -5.29
N SER A 11 -4.16 11.42 -5.48
CA SER A 11 -5.06 12.54 -5.26
C SER A 11 -4.96 12.94 -3.78
N ALA A 12 -4.97 14.23 -3.47
CA ALA A 12 -4.82 14.72 -2.10
C ALA A 12 -5.86 14.10 -1.15
N ASP A 13 -7.02 13.73 -1.69
CA ASP A 13 -8.09 13.03 -1.00
C ASP A 13 -7.71 11.58 -0.64
N GLU A 14 -7.07 10.84 -1.56
CA GLU A 14 -6.59 9.47 -1.33
C GLU A 14 -5.49 9.42 -0.26
N ARG A 15 -4.63 10.45 -0.21
CA ARG A 15 -3.62 10.57 0.86
C ARG A 15 -4.27 10.78 2.23
N LYS A 16 -5.17 11.76 2.34
CA LYS A 16 -5.88 12.03 3.59
C LYS A 16 -6.69 10.83 4.06
N LEU A 17 -7.30 10.10 3.13
CA LEU A 17 -8.04 8.89 3.43
C LEU A 17 -7.12 7.77 3.93
N ALA A 18 -5.98 7.55 3.25
CA ALA A 18 -4.98 6.60 3.71
C ALA A 18 -4.49 6.93 5.12
N GLU A 19 -4.18 8.21 5.39
CA GLU A 19 -3.74 8.67 6.71
C GLU A 19 -4.82 8.47 7.76
N LYS A 20 -6.09 8.75 7.43
CA LYS A 20 -7.24 8.48 8.31
C LYS A 20 -7.40 6.99 8.64
N LEU A 21 -6.99 6.11 7.71
CA LEU A 21 -6.96 4.67 7.90
C LEU A 21 -5.66 4.17 8.59
N GLY A 22 -4.74 5.07 8.94
CA GLY A 22 -3.47 4.74 9.59
C GLY A 22 -2.32 4.37 8.64
N PHE A 23 -2.50 4.59 7.34
CA PHE A 23 -1.50 4.30 6.31
C PHE A 23 -0.83 5.57 5.79
N VAL A 24 0.50 5.60 5.87
CA VAL A 24 1.33 6.73 5.45
C VAL A 24 2.20 6.31 4.28
N SER A 25 2.11 7.05 3.17
CA SER A 25 2.93 6.80 1.98
C SER A 25 4.42 6.88 2.33
N GLY A 26 5.20 5.89 1.89
CA GLY A 26 6.64 5.79 2.15
C GLY A 26 6.99 5.13 3.49
N GLN A 27 6.01 4.76 4.32
CA GLN A 27 6.24 3.97 5.53
C GLN A 27 6.23 2.47 5.24
N TRP A 28 6.99 1.72 6.04
CA TRP A 28 7.03 0.26 5.97
C TRP A 28 5.93 -0.33 6.84
N TYR A 29 5.29 -1.38 6.35
CA TYR A 29 4.25 -2.13 7.03
C TYR A 29 4.51 -3.63 6.91
N TRP A 30 4.18 -4.37 7.97
CA TRP A 30 4.17 -5.82 7.96
C TRP A 30 2.91 -6.32 7.25
N ILE A 31 3.09 -6.97 6.11
CA ILE A 31 2.00 -7.57 5.35
C ILE A 31 1.97 -9.06 5.61
N ARG A 32 0.82 -9.55 6.05
CA ARG A 32 0.52 -10.98 6.20
C ARG A 32 0.12 -11.56 4.85
N ARG A 33 0.89 -12.54 4.39
CA ARG A 33 0.66 -13.25 3.13
C ARG A 33 -0.25 -14.47 3.35
N ASP A 34 -0.76 -15.05 2.25
CA ASP A 34 -1.65 -16.21 2.28
C ASP A 34 -1.02 -17.45 2.92
N ASP A 35 0.31 -17.59 2.82
CA ASP A 35 1.09 -18.64 3.50
C ASP A 35 1.27 -18.39 5.01
N GLY A 36 0.71 -17.30 5.54
CA GLY A 36 0.78 -16.91 6.94
C GLY A 36 2.06 -16.17 7.33
N SER A 37 3.06 -16.09 6.44
CA SER A 37 4.29 -15.34 6.68
C SER A 37 4.06 -13.83 6.71
N LEU A 38 4.92 -13.13 7.44
CA LEU A 38 4.97 -11.67 7.49
C LEU A 38 6.12 -11.17 6.62
N SER A 39 5.82 -10.21 5.75
CA SER A 39 6.82 -9.60 4.87
C SER A 39 6.71 -8.07 4.95
N PRO A 40 7.83 -7.36 5.15
CA PRO A 40 7.82 -5.92 5.26
C PRO A 40 7.73 -5.31 3.85
N HIS A 41 6.79 -4.38 3.65
CA HIS A 41 6.60 -3.68 2.39
C HIS A 41 6.34 -2.20 2.59
N VAL A 42 6.75 -1.37 1.64
CA VAL A 42 6.52 0.08 1.71
C VAL A 42 5.16 0.42 1.14
N PHE A 43 4.32 1.12 1.89
CA PHE A 43 3.05 1.60 1.39
C PHE A 43 3.25 2.74 0.38
N HIS A 44 2.54 2.66 -0.74
CA HIS A 44 2.62 3.65 -1.82
C HIS A 44 1.34 4.49 -1.91
N ARG A 45 0.19 3.84 -2.15
CA ARG A 45 -1.09 4.53 -2.31
C ARG A 45 -2.26 3.65 -1.91
N LEU A 46 -3.38 4.30 -1.62
CA LEU A 46 -4.66 3.65 -1.52
C LEU A 46 -5.35 3.67 -2.89
N GLU A 47 -6.11 2.62 -3.19
CA GLU A 47 -6.96 2.53 -4.37
C GLU A 47 -8.31 1.93 -3.93
N MET A 48 -9.41 2.40 -4.51
CA MET A 48 -10.71 1.78 -4.31
C MET A 48 -10.89 0.68 -5.36
N GLY A 49 -10.96 -0.57 -4.92
CA GLY A 49 -11.19 -1.71 -5.80
C GLY A 49 -12.61 -1.71 -6.37
N ALA A 50 -12.81 -2.48 -7.45
CA ALA A 50 -14.10 -2.60 -8.13
C ALA A 50 -15.24 -3.07 -7.22
N ASP A 51 -14.91 -3.80 -6.15
CA ASP A 51 -15.85 -4.30 -5.14
C ASP A 51 -16.22 -3.25 -4.07
N GLY A 52 -15.82 -1.99 -4.26
CA GLY A 52 -16.05 -0.89 -3.31
C GLY A 52 -15.20 -0.96 -2.04
N LYS A 53 -14.21 -1.87 -1.98
CA LYS A 53 -13.27 -2.01 -0.86
C LYS A 53 -11.95 -1.30 -1.16
N TYR A 54 -11.38 -0.68 -0.13
CA TYR A 54 -10.06 -0.07 -0.24
C TYR A 54 -8.95 -1.13 -0.23
N VAL A 55 -8.06 -1.03 -1.21
CA VAL A 55 -6.84 -1.83 -1.33
C VAL A 55 -5.62 -0.92 -1.24
N GLY A 56 -4.58 -1.40 -0.58
CA GLY A 56 -3.30 -0.71 -0.51
C GLY A 56 -2.35 -1.22 -1.59
N HIS A 57 -1.65 -0.31 -2.25
CA HIS A 57 -0.53 -0.63 -3.11
C HIS A 57 0.75 -0.55 -2.30
N PHE A 58 1.52 -1.63 -2.32
CA PHE A 58 2.78 -1.73 -1.59
C PHE A 58 3.92 -2.09 -2.54
N PHE A 59 5.09 -1.53 -2.30
CA PHE A 59 6.31 -1.91 -3.00
C PHE A 59 6.85 -3.23 -2.47
N VAL A 60 6.97 -4.20 -3.37
CA VAL A 60 7.63 -5.49 -3.19
C VAL A 60 8.89 -5.48 -4.05
N GLY A 61 10.01 -5.09 -3.45
CA GLY A 61 11.22 -4.75 -4.21
C GLY A 61 10.93 -3.57 -5.16
N SER A 62 11.03 -3.82 -6.47
CA SER A 62 10.80 -2.79 -7.52
C SER A 62 9.37 -2.78 -8.08
N PHE A 63 8.49 -3.67 -7.63
CA PHE A 63 7.14 -3.81 -8.18
C PHE A 63 6.07 -3.37 -7.19
N LEU A 64 4.98 -2.80 -7.70
CA LEU A 64 3.78 -2.53 -6.90
C LEU A 64 2.88 -3.75 -6.87
N ARG A 65 2.48 -4.16 -5.67
CA ARG A 65 1.53 -5.24 -5.45
C ARG A 65 0.36 -4.73 -4.62
N ARG A 66 -0.84 -5.17 -4.99
CA ARG A 66 -2.08 -4.85 -4.29
C ARG A 66 -2.26 -5.82 -3.13
N PHE A 67 -2.50 -5.28 -1.95
CA PHE A 67 -2.86 -6.05 -0.77
C PHE A 67 -4.10 -5.42 -0.13
N PRO A 68 -5.02 -6.23 0.43
CA PRO A 68 -6.11 -5.68 1.22
C PRO A 68 -5.52 -4.99 2.46
N LEU A 69 -6.12 -3.88 2.91
CA LEU A 69 -5.63 -3.18 4.10
C LEU A 69 -5.64 -4.07 5.35
N SER A 70 -6.54 -5.04 5.43
CA SER A 70 -6.59 -6.03 6.50
C SER A 70 -5.37 -6.96 6.55
N ALA A 71 -4.59 -7.07 5.47
CA ALA A 71 -3.34 -7.83 5.48
C ALA A 71 -2.21 -7.08 6.18
N ALA A 72 -2.31 -5.76 6.34
CA ALA A 72 -1.31 -5.00 7.10
C ALA A 72 -1.56 -5.17 8.60
N VAL A 73 -0.67 -5.89 9.26
CA VAL A 73 -0.78 -6.21 10.70
C VAL A 73 -0.10 -5.17 11.60
N GLY A 74 0.65 -4.23 11.03
CA GLY A 74 1.27 -3.13 11.77
C GLY A 74 2.37 -2.43 10.99
N GLN A 75 2.91 -1.35 11.57
CA GLN A 75 4.05 -0.64 11.00
C GLN A 75 5.34 -1.46 11.21
N ALA A 76 6.16 -1.55 10.17
CA ALA A 76 7.47 -2.17 10.23
C ALA A 76 8.53 -1.08 10.39
N THR A 77 9.45 -1.26 11.33
CA THR A 77 10.59 -0.36 11.49
C THR A 77 11.81 -1.01 10.86
N MET A 78 12.23 -0.53 9.70
CA MET A 78 13.47 -1.01 9.09
C MET A 78 14.66 -0.27 9.71
N PRO A 79 15.71 -0.98 10.19
CA PRO A 79 16.91 -0.32 10.68
C PRO A 79 17.52 0.48 9.52
N ARG A 80 17.64 1.79 9.70
CA ARG A 80 18.38 2.63 8.74
C ARG A 80 19.84 2.20 8.81
N LYS A 81 20.44 1.86 7.66
CA LYS A 81 21.89 1.66 7.58
C LYS A 81 22.56 2.92 8.12
N ARG A 82 23.31 2.78 9.22
CA ARG A 82 24.25 3.80 9.71
C ARG A 82 25.41 3.92 8.73
#